data_AF-A0A833LPV3-F1
#
_entry.id   AF-A0A833LPV3-F1
#
_cell.length_a   1.000
_cell.length_b   1.000
_cell.length_c   1.000
_cell.angle_alpha   90.00
_cell.angle_beta   90.00
_cell.angle_gamma   90.00
#
_symmetry.space_group_name_H-M   'P 1'
#
loop_
_entity.id
_entity.type
_entity.pdbx_description
1 polymer ?
#
loop_
_entity_poly.entity_id
_entity_poly.type
_entity_poly.pdbx_seq_one_letter_code
_entity_poly.pdbx_strand_id
1 'polypeptide(L)'
;MRCCRQQQVPDVYAVGREVLIVPAMLAALAGMRVDLAQVGWLLAIVASACCAAQLYRMLRPRAVPPPRSRHAWALALALLGVAGAASAVDTTGRTIAGAPALDAEAAIRTALDAVGRAVPELELRDRRNQPVRLSAYRGKPLLVSFIYTGCFQICPTQTRTLYQAVKGLDRMLGENQFNVVSIGFNQPFDSPGAMQAFAAQHGISYRNWEFLSPAAHDVDALTRAFGFSFAATPAGFDHVLGVTVVDAQGRISAQVLGDTVTTEQLGSPLRQLLLWEPVTPTSTVADLLERVRILCTVYDAETGQYRYDYKLIFELLSGVLFFLSVFIYFLREWLRQRRARRKPCPPASTPSPSGSKA
;
A
#
# COMPACT_ATOMS: atom_id res chain seq x y z
N MET A 1 -37.91 16.87 59.20
CA MET A 1 -36.92 17.18 60.27
C MET A 1 -35.89 16.07 60.23
N ARG A 2 -34.82 16.20 59.44
CA ARG A 2 -33.45 16.66 59.83
C ARG A 2 -32.88 15.88 61.03
N CYS A 3 -31.68 15.31 60.81
CA CYS A 3 -30.78 14.49 61.65
C CYS A 3 -30.75 13.04 61.13
N CYS A 4 -29.68 12.50 60.55
CA CYS A 4 -28.26 12.68 60.83
C CYS A 4 -27.44 13.06 59.60
N ARG A 5 -26.96 14.30 59.62
CA ARG A 5 -25.72 14.76 58.99
C ARG A 5 -24.62 14.60 60.05
N GLN A 6 -23.40 14.28 59.61
CA GLN A 6 -22.13 14.40 60.35
C GLN A 6 -21.87 13.46 61.53
N GLN A 7 -20.95 12.51 61.30
CA GLN A 7 -19.88 12.15 62.24
C GLN A 7 -19.01 11.06 61.58
N GLN A 8 -17.68 11.05 61.60
CA GLN A 8 -16.64 12.05 61.85
C GLN A 8 -15.35 11.36 61.36
N VAL A 9 -14.52 12.11 60.65
CA VAL A 9 -13.15 11.74 60.25
C VAL A 9 -12.26 11.74 61.51
N PRO A 10 -11.29 10.82 61.66
CA PRO A 10 -10.20 11.02 62.60
C PRO A 10 -9.04 11.78 61.92
N ASP A 11 -8.87 13.01 62.38
CA ASP A 11 -7.67 13.84 62.39
C ASP A 11 -6.89 13.46 63.69
N VAL A 12 -5.56 13.50 63.89
CA VAL A 12 -4.45 14.17 63.20
C VAL A 12 -3.11 13.88 63.96
N TYR A 13 -1.95 14.14 63.31
CA TYR A 13 -0.58 14.40 63.86
C TYR A 13 0.16 13.28 64.64
N ALA A 14 1.47 13.05 64.58
CA ALA A 14 2.68 13.68 64.02
C ALA A 14 3.76 12.55 63.89
N VAL A 15 4.84 12.61 63.12
CA VAL A 15 6.09 13.39 63.28
C VAL A 15 6.92 13.09 62.01
N GLY A 16 7.31 14.08 61.19
CA GLY A 16 8.64 14.74 61.24
C GLY A 16 9.66 13.99 60.37
N ARG A 17 9.91 14.36 59.11
CA ARG A 17 10.76 15.48 58.61
C ARG A 17 12.25 15.19 58.76
N GLU A 18 12.91 14.89 57.64
CA GLU A 18 14.32 15.12 57.24
C GLU A 18 14.46 14.52 55.82
N VAL A 19 15.16 15.02 54.80
CA VAL A 19 15.95 16.22 54.52
C VAL A 19 16.04 16.27 52.97
N LEU A 20 15.84 17.46 52.40
CA LEU A 20 16.16 17.79 51.01
C LEU A 20 17.67 17.62 50.77
N ILE A 21 18.07 17.60 49.48
CA ILE A 21 19.45 17.63 48.94
C ILE A 21 19.96 16.24 48.56
N VAL A 22 19.55 15.73 47.38
CA VAL A 22 20.42 15.48 46.20
C VAL A 22 19.55 15.24 44.93
N PRO A 23 18.93 16.27 44.32
CA PRO A 23 18.53 16.16 42.90
C PRO A 23 19.23 17.21 42.04
N ALA A 24 20.53 17.45 42.28
CA ALA A 24 21.31 18.44 41.53
C ALA A 24 22.67 17.95 40.99
N MET A 25 23.13 16.73 41.31
CA MET A 25 24.41 16.19 40.80
C MET A 25 24.28 14.99 39.84
N LEU A 26 23.09 14.39 39.71
CA LEU A 26 22.86 13.28 38.76
C LEU A 26 22.35 13.71 37.38
N ALA A 27 22.10 15.00 37.17
CA ALA A 27 21.65 15.56 35.90
C ALA A 27 22.79 16.11 35.01
N ALA A 28 24.06 16.03 35.43
CA ALA A 28 25.19 16.65 34.71
C ALA A 28 26.19 15.65 34.08
N LEU A 29 25.95 14.32 34.14
CA LEU A 29 26.86 13.31 33.57
C LEU A 29 26.21 12.30 32.61
N ALA A 30 24.92 12.47 32.26
CA ALA A 30 24.20 11.56 31.36
C ALA A 30 23.91 12.16 29.97
N GLY A 31 24.60 13.24 29.58
CA GLY A 31 24.22 14.10 28.45
C GLY A 31 25.04 13.99 27.16
N MET A 32 26.04 13.13 27.05
CA MET A 32 26.80 12.94 25.79
C MET A 32 26.56 11.54 25.23
N ARG A 33 25.39 11.34 24.62
CA ARG A 33 25.22 10.28 23.63
C ARG A 33 25.88 10.78 22.34
N VAL A 34 27.08 10.29 22.07
CA VAL A 34 27.68 10.41 20.73
C VAL A 34 26.83 9.56 19.80
N ASP A 35 26.10 10.22 18.91
CA ASP A 35 25.18 9.60 17.97
C ASP A 35 25.97 8.67 17.02
N LEU A 36 25.72 7.36 17.05
CA LEU A 36 26.38 6.39 16.15
C LEU A 36 26.14 6.75 14.67
N ALA A 37 25.07 7.50 14.38
CA ALA A 37 24.81 8.04 13.06
C ALA A 37 25.85 9.10 12.63
N GLN A 38 26.30 9.99 13.54
CA GLN A 38 27.31 11.01 13.22
C GLN A 38 28.71 10.41 13.00
N VAL A 39 29.06 9.33 13.72
CA VAL A 39 30.34 8.61 13.50
C VAL A 39 30.32 7.87 12.15
N GLY A 40 29.17 7.32 11.74
CA GLY A 40 28.99 6.70 10.43
C GLY A 40 29.16 7.69 9.27
N TRP A 41 28.64 8.91 9.40
CA TRP A 41 28.81 9.96 8.39
C TRP A 41 30.26 10.46 8.27
N LEU A 42 30.98 10.59 9.39
CA LEU A 42 32.40 10.96 9.35
C LEU A 42 33.28 9.86 8.74
N LEU A 43 32.99 8.57 9.01
CA LEU A 43 33.70 7.45 8.39
C LEU A 43 33.40 7.34 6.88
N ALA A 44 32.19 7.64 6.44
CA ALA A 44 31.82 7.66 5.01
C ALA A 44 32.51 8.80 4.25
N ILE A 45 32.65 9.98 4.85
CA ILE A 45 33.37 11.13 4.26
C ILE A 45 34.88 10.82 4.14
N VAL A 46 35.48 10.20 5.16
CA VAL A 46 36.89 9.78 5.11
C VAL A 46 37.11 8.69 4.06
N ALA A 47 36.19 7.73 3.93
CA ALA A 47 36.25 6.69 2.90
C ALA A 47 36.12 7.26 1.47
N SER A 48 35.24 8.25 1.27
CA SER A 48 35.06 8.92 -0.02
C SER A 48 36.26 9.80 -0.40
N ALA A 49 36.90 10.46 0.57
CA ALA A 49 38.13 11.23 0.33
C ALA A 49 39.33 10.31 -0.01
N CYS A 50 39.40 9.13 0.61
CA CYS A 50 40.43 8.13 0.28
C CYS A 50 40.24 7.57 -1.13
N CYS A 51 39.00 7.32 -1.55
CA CYS A 51 38.69 6.82 -2.89
C CYS A 51 39.02 7.86 -3.99
N ALA A 52 38.70 9.14 -3.76
CA ALA A 52 39.07 10.23 -4.65
C ALA A 52 40.60 10.43 -4.76
N ALA A 53 41.34 10.30 -3.65
CA ALA A 53 42.80 10.38 -3.65
C ALA A 53 43.47 9.18 -4.37
N GLN A 54 42.88 7.98 -4.25
CA GLN A 54 43.34 6.77 -4.96
C GLN A 54 43.09 6.88 -6.47
N LEU A 55 41.91 7.39 -6.88
CA LEU A 55 41.55 7.59 -8.28
C LEU A 55 42.39 8.71 -8.92
N TYR A 56 42.69 9.79 -8.19
CA TYR A 56 43.60 10.85 -8.64
C TYR A 56 45.06 10.37 -8.79
N ARG A 57 45.50 9.41 -7.95
CA ARG A 57 46.81 8.74 -8.13
C ARG A 57 46.85 7.81 -9.33
N MET A 58 45.75 7.11 -9.66
CA MET A 58 45.66 6.25 -10.85
C MET A 58 45.56 7.06 -12.16
N LEU A 59 44.85 8.19 -12.13
CA LEU A 59 44.65 9.06 -13.30
C LEU A 59 45.75 10.10 -13.48
N ARG A 60 46.81 10.08 -12.66
CA ARG A 60 47.92 11.01 -12.81
C ARG A 60 48.62 10.70 -14.14
N PRO A 61 48.56 11.59 -15.14
CA PRO A 61 49.26 11.36 -16.40
C PRO A 61 50.75 11.27 -16.09
N ARG A 62 51.39 10.16 -16.49
CA ARG A 62 52.84 10.04 -16.45
C ARG A 62 53.40 11.19 -17.30
N ALA A 63 54.18 12.07 -16.67
CA ALA A 63 54.89 13.14 -17.37
C ALA A 63 55.80 12.49 -18.43
N VAL A 64 55.36 12.53 -19.69
CA VAL A 64 56.20 12.17 -20.83
C VAL A 64 57.23 13.28 -21.00
N PRO A 65 58.54 12.99 -20.99
CA PRO A 65 59.54 14.03 -21.20
C PRO A 65 59.36 14.66 -22.60
N PRO A 66 59.54 15.98 -22.74
CA PRO A 66 59.34 16.64 -24.02
C PRO A 66 60.30 16.08 -25.08
N PRO A 67 59.83 15.76 -26.31
CA PRO A 67 60.71 15.33 -27.38
C PRO A 67 61.62 16.48 -27.82
N ARG A 68 62.92 16.20 -27.88
CA ARG A 68 64.00 17.18 -28.08
C ARG A 68 64.25 17.59 -29.54
N SER A 69 63.35 17.30 -30.47
CA SER A 69 63.54 17.63 -31.89
C SER A 69 62.32 18.29 -32.53
N ARG A 70 62.58 19.36 -33.28
CA ARG A 70 61.58 20.27 -33.89
C ARG A 70 60.68 19.59 -34.94
N HIS A 71 60.98 18.35 -35.31
CA HIS A 71 60.26 17.58 -36.33
C HIS A 71 59.12 16.72 -35.76
N ALA A 72 59.03 16.53 -34.43
CA ALA A 72 57.95 15.74 -33.81
C ALA A 72 56.60 16.50 -33.72
N TRP A 73 56.63 17.84 -33.73
CA TRP A 73 55.41 18.67 -33.68
C TRP A 73 54.63 18.69 -35.00
N ALA A 74 55.30 18.52 -36.14
CA ALA A 74 54.65 18.54 -37.46
C ALA A 74 53.80 17.28 -37.72
N LEU A 75 54.20 16.12 -37.19
CA LEU A 75 53.47 14.86 -37.36
C LEU A 75 52.23 14.77 -36.45
N ALA A 76 52.26 15.36 -35.26
CA ALA A 76 51.10 15.40 -34.36
C ALA A 76 49.99 16.32 -34.88
N LEU A 77 50.34 17.45 -35.51
CA LEU A 77 49.39 18.37 -36.13
C LEU A 77 48.81 17.82 -37.46
N ALA A 78 49.59 17.03 -38.20
CA ALA A 78 49.10 16.38 -39.42
C ALA A 78 48.08 15.26 -39.14
N LEU A 79 48.19 14.55 -38.02
CA LEU A 79 47.22 13.51 -37.61
C LEU A 79 45.92 14.08 -37.03
N LEU A 80 45.92 15.29 -36.46
CA LEU A 80 44.67 16.00 -36.10
C LEU A 80 43.96 16.64 -37.32
N GLY A 81 44.66 16.85 -38.43
CA GLY A 81 44.11 17.46 -39.65
C GLY A 81 43.30 16.52 -40.55
N VAL A 82 43.43 15.20 -40.41
CA VAL A 82 42.75 14.20 -41.28
C VAL A 82 41.50 13.59 -40.64
N ALA A 83 41.25 13.84 -39.35
CA ALA A 83 40.01 13.41 -38.68
C ALA A 83 38.82 14.38 -38.86
N GLY A 84 39.03 15.55 -39.48
CA GLY A 84 38.03 16.62 -39.60
C GLY A 84 37.21 16.65 -40.90
N ALA A 85 37.41 15.71 -41.83
CA ALA A 85 36.83 15.80 -43.18
C ALA A 85 35.99 14.56 -43.60
N ALA A 86 35.37 13.88 -42.63
CA ALA A 86 34.39 12.82 -42.90
C ALA A 86 33.17 12.96 -41.98
N SER A 87 32.51 14.11 -42.02
CA SER A 87 31.15 14.30 -41.46
C SER A 87 30.43 15.40 -42.22
N ALA A 88 30.24 15.18 -43.51
CA ALA A 88 29.17 15.82 -44.28
C ALA A 88 28.27 14.70 -44.81
N VAL A 89 27.63 13.97 -43.90
CA VAL A 89 26.39 13.28 -44.22
C VAL A 89 25.30 14.32 -44.13
N ASP A 90 24.70 14.54 -45.29
CA ASP A 90 23.54 15.36 -45.60
C ASP A 90 22.47 15.27 -44.50
N THR A 91 22.34 16.32 -43.68
CA THR A 91 21.24 16.52 -42.74
C THR A 91 19.98 16.97 -43.49
N THR A 92 19.65 16.27 -44.56
CA THR A 92 18.29 16.20 -45.10
C THR A 92 17.66 14.89 -44.62
N GLY A 93 17.76 14.67 -43.31
CA GLY A 93 16.78 13.87 -42.61
C GLY A 93 15.43 14.53 -42.82
N ARG A 94 14.69 14.06 -43.84
CA ARG A 94 13.24 14.01 -43.76
C ARG A 94 12.95 13.34 -42.43
N THR A 95 12.62 14.14 -41.42
CA THR A 95 11.76 13.72 -40.35
C THR A 95 10.50 13.23 -41.06
N ILE A 96 10.46 11.93 -41.35
CA ILE A 96 9.19 11.23 -41.30
C ILE A 96 8.71 11.58 -39.91
N ALA A 97 7.69 12.44 -39.83
CA ALA A 97 7.05 12.80 -38.58
C ALA A 97 6.71 11.47 -37.89
N GLY A 98 7.57 11.07 -36.95
CA GLY A 98 7.34 9.90 -36.14
C GLY A 98 6.03 10.14 -35.45
N ALA A 99 5.14 9.14 -35.45
CA ALA A 99 3.94 9.18 -34.65
C ALA A 99 4.28 9.73 -33.26
N PRO A 100 3.48 10.65 -32.70
CA PRO A 100 3.82 11.28 -31.44
C PRO A 100 3.99 10.18 -30.38
N ALA A 101 5.21 10.07 -29.85
CA ALA A 101 5.49 9.21 -28.71
C ALA A 101 4.61 9.69 -27.54
N LEU A 102 4.02 8.75 -26.80
CA LEU A 102 3.17 9.07 -25.68
C LEU A 102 3.97 9.86 -24.62
N ASP A 103 3.51 11.05 -24.24
CA ASP A 103 4.11 11.79 -23.12
C ASP A 103 3.81 11.06 -21.80
N ALA A 104 4.83 10.42 -21.23
CA ALA A 104 4.71 9.61 -20.02
C ALA A 104 4.16 10.41 -18.83
N GLU A 105 4.59 11.66 -18.65
CA GLU A 105 4.16 12.48 -17.50
C GLU A 105 2.70 12.92 -17.65
N ALA A 106 2.28 13.33 -18.86
CA ALA A 106 0.87 13.59 -19.13
C ALA A 106 0.00 12.33 -19.00
N ALA A 107 0.50 11.17 -19.44
CA ALA A 107 -0.22 9.91 -19.36
C ALA A 107 -0.41 9.45 -17.91
N ILE A 108 0.61 9.56 -17.06
CA ILE A 108 0.52 9.26 -15.62
C ILE A 108 -0.47 10.21 -14.93
N ARG A 109 -0.38 11.52 -15.20
CA ARG A 109 -1.34 12.50 -14.66
C ARG A 109 -2.78 12.17 -15.06
N THR A 110 -3.00 11.86 -16.34
CA THR A 110 -4.32 11.48 -16.86
C THR A 110 -4.88 10.24 -16.15
N ALA A 111 -4.03 9.25 -15.88
CA ALA A 111 -4.43 8.06 -15.14
C ALA A 111 -4.83 8.39 -13.70
N LEU A 112 -4.01 9.18 -12.99
CA LEU A 112 -4.28 9.58 -11.60
C LEU A 112 -5.53 10.47 -11.48
N ASP A 113 -5.77 11.36 -12.44
CA ASP A 113 -6.97 12.21 -12.51
C ASP A 113 -8.26 11.43 -12.76
N ALA A 114 -8.16 10.13 -13.10
CA ALA A 114 -9.31 9.25 -13.22
C ALA A 114 -9.82 8.71 -11.87
N VAL A 115 -9.03 8.82 -10.80
CA VAL A 115 -9.47 8.41 -9.46
C VAL A 115 -10.70 9.22 -9.05
N GLY A 116 -11.74 8.52 -8.59
CA GLY A 116 -13.05 9.06 -8.24
C GLY A 116 -14.08 9.06 -9.38
N ARG A 117 -13.67 8.85 -10.64
CA ARG A 117 -14.62 8.75 -11.76
C ARG A 117 -15.44 7.47 -11.69
N ALA A 118 -16.68 7.54 -12.17
CA ALA A 118 -17.52 6.36 -12.35
C ALA A 118 -17.11 5.60 -13.62
N VAL A 119 -17.10 4.28 -13.52
CA VAL A 119 -16.92 3.38 -14.67
C VAL A 119 -18.13 3.52 -15.60
N PRO A 120 -17.92 3.65 -16.92
CA PRO A 120 -19.02 3.88 -17.85
C PRO A 120 -19.87 2.61 -18.03
N GLU A 121 -21.17 2.80 -18.26
CA GLU A 121 -22.13 1.72 -18.52
C GLU A 121 -22.08 1.30 -19.99
N LEU A 122 -20.97 0.67 -20.39
CA LEU A 122 -20.75 0.14 -21.73
C LEU A 122 -20.94 -1.38 -21.76
N GLU A 123 -21.40 -1.88 -22.90
CA GLU A 123 -21.54 -3.30 -23.16
C GLU A 123 -20.27 -3.83 -23.86
N LEU A 124 -19.65 -4.82 -23.26
CA LEU A 124 -18.49 -5.54 -23.80
C LEU A 124 -18.91 -6.97 -24.14
N ARG A 125 -18.02 -7.70 -24.79
CA ARG A 125 -18.15 -9.12 -25.08
C ARG A 125 -17.17 -9.93 -24.23
N ASP A 126 -17.64 -10.97 -23.57
CA ASP A 126 -16.75 -11.93 -22.89
C ASP A 126 -16.05 -12.88 -23.89
N ARG A 127 -15.20 -13.78 -23.39
CA ARG A 127 -14.51 -14.81 -24.20
C ARG A 127 -15.46 -15.77 -24.95
N ARG A 128 -16.74 -15.84 -24.56
CA ARG A 128 -17.79 -16.66 -25.18
C ARG A 128 -18.70 -15.81 -26.09
N ASN A 129 -18.28 -14.58 -26.39
CA ASN A 129 -19.01 -13.61 -27.20
C ASN A 129 -20.37 -13.19 -26.60
N GLN A 130 -20.58 -13.41 -25.30
CA GLN A 130 -21.77 -13.00 -24.58
C GLN A 130 -21.65 -11.52 -24.18
N PRO A 131 -22.75 -10.75 -24.27
CA PRO A 131 -22.77 -9.37 -23.81
C PRO A 131 -22.62 -9.32 -22.29
N VAL A 132 -21.72 -8.47 -21.81
CA VAL A 132 -21.46 -8.25 -20.39
C VAL A 132 -21.20 -6.77 -20.14
N ARG A 133 -21.74 -6.26 -19.04
CA ARG A 133 -21.55 -4.87 -18.59
C ARG A 133 -20.62 -4.85 -17.39
N LEU A 134 -19.80 -3.82 -17.26
CA LEU A 134 -18.94 -3.68 -16.08
C LEU A 134 -19.74 -3.54 -14.77
N SER A 135 -20.99 -3.05 -14.86
CA SER A 135 -21.92 -3.01 -13.74
C SER A 135 -22.31 -4.38 -13.18
N ALA A 136 -22.16 -5.46 -13.97
CA ALA A 136 -22.37 -6.82 -13.48
C ALA A 136 -21.34 -7.25 -12.42
N TYR A 137 -20.20 -6.56 -12.32
CA TYR A 137 -19.15 -6.81 -11.34
C TYR A 137 -19.29 -5.98 -10.06
N ARG A 138 -20.34 -5.15 -9.94
CA ARG A 138 -20.64 -4.39 -8.71
C ARG A 138 -20.88 -5.32 -7.51
N GLY A 139 -20.76 -4.75 -6.31
CA GLY A 139 -20.89 -5.47 -5.05
C GLY A 139 -19.58 -6.09 -4.55
N LYS A 140 -18.52 -6.05 -5.35
CA LYS A 140 -17.15 -6.39 -4.95
C LYS A 140 -16.16 -5.45 -5.65
N PRO A 141 -14.96 -5.24 -5.08
CA PRO A 141 -13.90 -4.57 -5.81
C PRO A 141 -13.58 -5.26 -7.13
N LEU A 142 -13.27 -4.47 -8.15
CA LEU A 142 -12.91 -4.93 -9.49
C LEU A 142 -11.52 -4.41 -9.87
N LEU A 143 -10.64 -5.33 -10.25
CA LEU A 143 -9.34 -5.01 -10.85
C LEU A 143 -9.47 -4.99 -12.36
N VAL A 144 -9.13 -3.88 -12.99
CA VAL A 144 -9.18 -3.72 -14.45
C VAL A 144 -7.77 -3.56 -15.01
N SER A 145 -7.43 -4.37 -16.00
CA SER A 145 -6.15 -4.32 -16.71
C SER A 145 -6.41 -4.19 -18.20
N PHE A 146 -5.86 -3.16 -18.84
CA PHE A 146 -5.93 -3.02 -20.29
C PHE A 146 -4.78 -3.78 -20.95
N ILE A 147 -5.10 -4.58 -21.96
CA ILE A 147 -4.16 -5.37 -22.73
C ILE A 147 -4.44 -5.21 -24.22
N TYR A 148 -3.51 -5.65 -25.06
CA TYR A 148 -3.83 -5.98 -26.45
C TYR A 148 -3.14 -7.29 -26.85
N THR A 149 -3.84 -8.14 -27.58
CA THR A 149 -3.42 -9.54 -27.80
C THR A 149 -2.26 -9.66 -28.77
N GLY A 150 -2.00 -8.61 -29.56
CA GLY A 150 -0.85 -8.51 -30.46
C GLY A 150 0.47 -8.15 -29.78
N CYS A 151 0.49 -7.93 -28.46
CA CYS A 151 1.71 -7.58 -27.75
C CYS A 151 2.54 -8.83 -27.43
N PHE A 152 3.80 -8.86 -27.89
CA PHE A 152 4.67 -10.03 -27.71
C PHE A 152 5.63 -9.93 -26.52
N GLN A 153 5.72 -8.77 -25.85
CA GLN A 153 6.72 -8.55 -24.79
C GLN A 153 6.09 -8.15 -23.45
N ILE A 154 5.47 -6.98 -23.38
CA ILE A 154 5.07 -6.40 -22.10
C ILE A 154 3.76 -6.99 -21.57
N CYS A 155 2.72 -7.15 -22.40
CA CYS A 155 1.43 -7.66 -21.93
C CYS A 155 1.49 -9.11 -21.40
N PRO A 156 2.22 -10.06 -22.03
CA PRO A 156 2.42 -11.39 -21.46
C PRO A 156 3.06 -11.36 -20.07
N THR A 157 4.07 -10.50 -19.90
CA THR A 157 4.79 -10.34 -18.63
C THR A 157 3.87 -9.74 -17.56
N GLN A 158 3.19 -8.64 -17.89
CA GLN A 158 2.25 -7.96 -16.99
C GLN A 158 1.06 -8.86 -16.61
N THR A 159 0.51 -9.61 -17.55
CA THR A 159 -0.60 -10.55 -17.27
C THR A 159 -0.14 -11.65 -16.30
N ARG A 160 1.11 -12.12 -16.44
CA ARG A 160 1.67 -13.14 -15.54
C ARG A 160 1.99 -12.58 -14.16
N THR A 161 2.50 -11.35 -14.05
CA THR A 161 2.75 -10.71 -12.74
C THR A 161 1.43 -10.44 -12.02
N LEU A 162 0.43 -9.91 -12.73
CA LEU A 162 -0.93 -9.76 -12.22
C LEU A 162 -1.52 -11.10 -11.76
N TYR A 163 -1.28 -12.20 -12.50
CA TYR A 163 -1.71 -13.53 -12.07
C TYR A 163 -1.09 -13.98 -10.76
N GLN A 164 0.21 -13.77 -10.57
CA GLN A 164 0.82 -14.06 -9.27
C GLN A 164 0.26 -13.18 -8.15
N ALA A 165 0.02 -11.90 -8.43
CA ALA A 165 -0.58 -10.97 -7.47
C ALA A 165 -1.98 -11.41 -7.07
N VAL A 166 -2.84 -11.76 -8.04
CA VAL A 166 -4.20 -12.27 -7.80
C VAL A 166 -4.18 -13.54 -6.94
N LYS A 167 -3.27 -14.48 -7.22
CA LYS A 167 -3.09 -15.68 -6.37
C LYS A 167 -2.62 -15.36 -4.94
N GLY A 168 -1.85 -14.28 -4.77
CA GLY A 168 -1.46 -13.77 -3.45
C GLY A 168 -2.64 -13.11 -2.74
N LEU A 169 -3.43 -12.33 -3.46
CA LEU A 169 -4.60 -11.62 -2.95
C LEU A 169 -5.66 -12.60 -2.46
N ASP A 170 -5.93 -13.69 -3.19
CA ASP A 170 -6.85 -14.75 -2.72
C ASP A 170 -6.40 -15.36 -1.40
N ARG A 171 -5.09 -15.61 -1.24
CA ARG A 171 -4.54 -16.16 0.01
C ARG A 171 -4.69 -15.18 1.17
N MET A 172 -4.59 -13.88 0.88
CA MET A 172 -4.67 -12.80 1.86
C MET A 172 -6.11 -12.44 2.25
N LEU A 173 -7.00 -12.29 1.27
CA LEU A 173 -8.34 -11.74 1.44
C LEU A 173 -9.41 -12.84 1.55
N GLY A 174 -9.11 -14.05 1.07
CA GLY A 174 -10.08 -15.10 0.83
C GLY A 174 -10.48 -15.15 -0.64
N GLU A 175 -10.89 -16.33 -1.09
CA GLU A 175 -11.35 -16.53 -2.46
C GLU A 175 -12.61 -15.70 -2.74
N ASN A 176 -12.75 -15.22 -3.98
CA ASN A 176 -13.96 -14.53 -4.44
C ASN A 176 -14.29 -13.22 -3.70
N GLN A 177 -13.30 -12.54 -3.11
CA GLN A 177 -13.48 -11.20 -2.52
C GLN A 177 -13.42 -10.05 -3.54
N PHE A 178 -12.88 -10.31 -4.73
CA PHE A 178 -12.74 -9.32 -5.80
C PHE A 178 -12.87 -9.99 -7.17
N ASN A 179 -13.13 -9.18 -8.20
CA ASN A 179 -13.14 -9.60 -9.59
C ASN A 179 -11.93 -9.05 -10.34
N VAL A 180 -11.53 -9.71 -11.42
CA VAL A 180 -10.48 -9.26 -12.33
C VAL A 180 -11.00 -9.27 -13.75
N VAL A 181 -10.75 -8.19 -14.48
CA VAL A 181 -11.12 -8.06 -15.88
C VAL A 181 -9.93 -7.56 -16.67
N SER A 182 -9.57 -8.29 -17.71
CA SER A 182 -8.60 -7.84 -18.72
C SER A 182 -9.35 -7.35 -19.97
N ILE A 183 -9.17 -6.10 -20.37
CA ILE A 183 -9.88 -5.48 -21.50
C ILE A 183 -8.94 -5.29 -22.69
N GLY A 184 -9.33 -5.83 -23.84
CA GLY A 184 -8.61 -5.69 -25.11
C GLY A 184 -8.95 -4.37 -25.81
N PHE A 185 -7.99 -3.43 -25.89
CA PHE A 185 -8.27 -2.10 -26.45
C PHE A 185 -8.00 -1.97 -27.97
N ASN A 186 -7.25 -2.90 -28.57
CA ASN A 186 -6.86 -2.85 -29.98
C ASN A 186 -7.92 -3.47 -30.88
N GLN A 187 -9.00 -2.73 -31.13
CA GLN A 187 -10.06 -3.18 -32.04
C GLN A 187 -9.68 -2.94 -33.52
N PRO A 188 -10.07 -3.86 -34.45
CA PRO A 188 -10.90 -5.05 -34.26
C PRO A 188 -10.12 -6.33 -33.90
N PHE A 189 -8.82 -6.23 -33.64
CA PHE A 189 -7.94 -7.39 -33.47
C PHE A 189 -8.14 -8.12 -32.15
N ASP A 190 -8.40 -7.38 -31.07
CA ASP A 190 -8.72 -7.89 -29.74
C ASP A 190 -10.18 -8.35 -29.65
N SER A 191 -10.57 -9.23 -30.57
CA SER A 191 -11.88 -9.88 -30.60
C SER A 191 -12.09 -10.84 -29.41
N PRO A 192 -13.33 -11.24 -29.10
CA PRO A 192 -13.61 -12.26 -28.08
C PRO A 192 -12.77 -13.53 -28.23
N GLY A 193 -12.60 -14.02 -29.47
CA GLY A 193 -11.78 -15.20 -29.75
C GLY A 193 -10.29 -14.95 -29.53
N ALA A 194 -9.77 -13.77 -29.88
CA ALA A 194 -8.38 -13.41 -29.62
C ALA A 194 -8.11 -13.29 -28.10
N MET A 195 -9.03 -12.67 -27.37
CA MET A 195 -8.97 -12.55 -25.91
C MET A 195 -9.03 -13.92 -25.22
N GLN A 196 -9.85 -14.85 -25.73
CA GLN A 196 -9.88 -16.24 -25.27
C GLN A 196 -8.55 -16.95 -25.53
N ALA A 197 -7.99 -16.82 -26.72
CA ALA A 197 -6.72 -17.43 -27.10
C ALA A 197 -5.56 -16.89 -26.25
N PHE A 198 -5.51 -15.57 -26.02
CA PHE A 198 -4.52 -14.92 -25.16
C PHE A 198 -4.57 -15.48 -23.72
N ALA A 199 -5.77 -15.56 -23.13
CA ALA A 199 -5.93 -16.13 -21.79
C ALA A 199 -5.45 -17.58 -21.72
N ALA A 200 -5.79 -18.40 -22.73
CA ALA A 200 -5.38 -19.80 -22.80
C ALA A 200 -3.85 -19.95 -22.99
N GLN A 201 -3.24 -19.16 -23.88
CA GLN A 201 -1.81 -19.18 -24.16
C GLN A 201 -0.98 -18.84 -22.92
N HIS A 202 -1.49 -17.93 -22.07
CA HIS A 202 -0.82 -17.53 -20.84
C HIS A 202 -1.26 -18.34 -19.60
N GLY A 203 -2.08 -19.38 -19.78
CA GLY A 203 -2.50 -20.28 -18.71
C GLY A 203 -3.38 -19.60 -17.65
N ILE A 204 -4.10 -18.55 -18.02
CA ILE A 204 -4.97 -17.80 -17.11
C ILE A 204 -6.29 -18.54 -16.98
N SER A 205 -6.38 -19.39 -15.96
CA SER A 205 -7.58 -20.13 -15.58
C SER A 205 -7.97 -19.77 -14.16
N TYR A 206 -8.75 -18.70 -14.02
CA TYR A 206 -9.20 -18.16 -12.74
C TYR A 206 -10.70 -17.84 -12.79
N ARG A 207 -11.47 -18.28 -11.80
CA ARG A 207 -12.95 -18.22 -11.85
C ARG A 207 -13.48 -16.79 -11.85
N ASN A 208 -12.82 -15.90 -11.11
CA ASN A 208 -13.14 -14.47 -10.99
C ASN A 208 -12.32 -13.59 -11.94
N TRP A 209 -11.68 -14.17 -12.97
CA TRP A 209 -10.95 -13.43 -13.99
C TRP A 209 -11.53 -13.64 -15.38
N GLU A 210 -12.08 -12.57 -15.96
CA GLU A 210 -12.64 -12.57 -17.30
C GLU A 210 -11.85 -11.67 -18.27
N PHE A 211 -11.92 -11.98 -19.56
CA PHE A 211 -11.26 -11.21 -20.62
C PHE A 211 -12.33 -10.64 -21.54
N LEU A 212 -12.36 -9.32 -21.68
CA LEU A 212 -13.43 -8.58 -22.32
C LEU A 212 -12.97 -7.84 -23.57
N SER A 213 -13.83 -7.81 -24.58
CA SER A 213 -13.64 -7.13 -25.86
C SER A 213 -14.72 -6.06 -26.03
N PRO A 214 -14.39 -4.76 -26.00
CA PRO A 214 -15.34 -3.68 -26.26
C PRO A 214 -15.65 -3.55 -27.76
N ALA A 215 -16.76 -2.90 -28.10
CA ALA A 215 -17.01 -2.50 -29.48
C ALA A 215 -16.00 -1.42 -29.91
N ALA A 216 -15.60 -1.39 -31.18
CA ALA A 216 -14.59 -0.46 -31.68
C ALA A 216 -14.92 1.03 -31.42
N HIS A 217 -16.21 1.40 -31.48
CA HIS A 217 -16.65 2.77 -31.21
C HIS A 217 -16.63 3.15 -29.72
N ASP A 218 -16.57 2.17 -28.82
CA ASP A 218 -16.61 2.37 -27.37
C ASP A 218 -15.22 2.46 -26.73
N VAL A 219 -14.17 1.98 -27.42
CA VAL A 219 -12.78 1.97 -26.91
C VAL A 219 -12.36 3.35 -26.39
N ASP A 220 -12.66 4.39 -27.16
CA ASP A 220 -12.34 5.78 -26.87
C ASP A 220 -13.01 6.29 -25.59
N ALA A 221 -14.31 6.03 -25.44
CA ALA A 221 -15.06 6.44 -24.26
C ALA A 221 -14.60 5.66 -23.02
N LEU A 222 -14.34 4.36 -23.19
CA LEU A 222 -13.89 3.47 -22.13
C LEU A 222 -12.51 3.89 -21.61
N THR A 223 -11.52 4.01 -22.49
CA THR A 223 -10.13 4.36 -22.12
C THR A 223 -10.04 5.73 -21.46
N ARG A 224 -10.78 6.75 -21.96
CA ARG A 224 -10.87 8.07 -21.32
C ARG A 224 -11.47 8.02 -19.92
N ALA A 225 -12.50 7.20 -19.68
CA ALA A 225 -13.11 7.09 -18.37
C ALA A 225 -12.14 6.49 -17.34
N PHE A 226 -11.32 5.52 -17.77
CA PHE A 226 -10.28 4.89 -16.94
C PHE A 226 -8.98 5.70 -16.87
N GLY A 227 -8.85 6.80 -17.61
CA GLY A 227 -7.60 7.57 -17.71
C GLY A 227 -6.47 6.77 -18.39
N PHE A 228 -6.82 5.77 -19.19
CA PHE A 228 -5.88 4.93 -19.92
C PHE A 228 -5.47 5.64 -21.21
N SER A 229 -4.17 5.97 -21.32
CA SER A 229 -3.61 6.61 -22.49
C SER A 229 -2.75 5.62 -23.27
N PHE A 230 -2.91 5.63 -24.60
CA PHE A 230 -2.14 4.81 -25.52
C PHE A 230 -1.86 5.57 -26.83
N ALA A 231 -0.78 5.22 -27.52
CA ALA A 231 -0.39 5.76 -28.81
C ALA A 231 0.13 4.64 -29.72
N ALA A 232 -0.27 4.65 -30.98
CA ALA A 232 0.22 3.68 -31.95
C ALA A 232 1.67 4.00 -32.35
N THR A 233 2.51 2.97 -32.44
CA THR A 233 3.91 3.06 -32.87
C THR A 233 4.19 2.00 -33.95
N PRO A 234 5.29 2.12 -34.72
CA PRO A 234 5.69 1.07 -35.67
C PRO A 234 5.92 -0.30 -35.01
N ALA A 235 6.16 -0.34 -33.71
CA ALA A 235 6.37 -1.56 -32.92
C ALA A 235 5.09 -2.07 -32.24
N GLY A 236 3.94 -1.40 -32.41
CA GLY A 236 2.67 -1.75 -31.78
C GLY A 236 2.01 -0.55 -31.12
N PHE A 237 1.94 -0.56 -29.79
CA PHE A 237 1.37 0.53 -29.00
C PHE A 237 2.23 0.85 -27.78
N ASP A 238 2.48 2.13 -27.55
CA ASP A 238 2.94 2.65 -26.27
C ASP A 238 1.71 2.96 -25.42
N HIS A 239 1.65 2.48 -24.18
CA HIS A 239 0.53 2.75 -23.31
C HIS A 239 0.94 2.76 -21.84
N VAL A 240 0.10 3.37 -21.00
CA VAL A 240 0.28 3.33 -19.54
C VAL A 240 0.19 1.88 -19.07
N LEU A 241 1.14 1.46 -18.25
CA LEU A 241 1.13 0.15 -17.61
C LEU A 241 0.55 0.30 -16.21
N GLY A 242 -0.40 -0.56 -15.86
CA GLY A 242 -0.95 -0.62 -14.53
C GLY A 242 -2.25 -1.40 -14.45
N VAL A 243 -2.81 -1.39 -13.24
CA VAL A 243 -4.11 -1.96 -12.91
C VAL A 243 -4.94 -0.90 -12.21
N THR A 244 -6.14 -0.68 -12.72
CA THR A 244 -7.13 0.19 -12.08
C THR A 244 -7.90 -0.60 -11.03
N VAL A 245 -8.02 -0.07 -9.83
CA VAL A 245 -8.85 -0.63 -8.75
C VAL A 245 -10.17 0.14 -8.71
N VAL A 246 -11.26 -0.58 -8.87
CA VAL A 246 -12.64 -0.05 -8.85
C VAL A 246 -13.35 -0.56 -7.60
N ASP A 247 -14.08 0.33 -6.92
CA ASP A 247 -14.88 -0.01 -5.73
C ASP A 247 -16.14 -0.82 -6.08
N ALA A 248 -16.81 -1.34 -5.05
CA ALA A 248 -18.04 -2.13 -5.21
C ALA A 248 -19.21 -1.34 -5.83
N GLN A 249 -19.14 0.00 -5.88
CA GLN A 249 -20.16 0.85 -6.50
C GLN A 249 -19.83 1.16 -7.97
N GLY A 250 -18.65 0.80 -8.45
CA GLY A 250 -18.20 1.08 -9.81
C GLY A 250 -17.52 2.43 -9.97
N ARG A 251 -16.84 2.96 -8.93
CA ARG A 251 -15.96 4.12 -9.05
C ARG A 251 -14.50 3.73 -8.92
N ILE A 252 -13.64 4.44 -9.64
CA ILE A 252 -12.19 4.21 -9.59
C ILE A 252 -11.67 4.67 -8.23
N SER A 253 -11.12 3.73 -7.46
CA SER A 253 -10.57 3.99 -6.13
C SER A 253 -9.07 4.25 -6.16
N ALA A 254 -8.33 3.58 -7.05
CA ALA A 254 -6.88 3.72 -7.14
C ALA A 254 -6.35 3.30 -8.52
N GLN A 255 -5.16 3.81 -8.85
CA GLN A 255 -4.40 3.39 -10.02
C GLN A 255 -3.06 2.84 -9.54
N VAL A 256 -2.81 1.56 -9.80
CA VAL A 256 -1.53 0.93 -9.48
C VAL A 256 -0.73 0.86 -10.78
N LEU A 257 0.12 1.86 -10.98
CA LEU A 257 0.92 2.01 -12.20
C LEU A 257 2.23 1.23 -12.10
N GLY A 258 2.69 0.70 -13.23
CA GLY A 258 3.93 -0.07 -13.34
C GLY A 258 3.80 -1.30 -14.24
N ASP A 259 4.95 -1.81 -14.67
CA ASP A 259 5.10 -3.05 -15.43
C ASP A 259 4.95 -4.31 -14.56
N THR A 260 5.34 -4.18 -13.29
CA THR A 260 5.31 -5.23 -12.28
C THR A 260 4.34 -4.83 -11.18
N VAL A 261 3.16 -5.46 -11.19
CA VAL A 261 2.15 -5.24 -10.16
C VAL A 261 2.25 -6.36 -9.14
N THR A 262 2.50 -6.00 -7.88
CA THR A 262 2.66 -6.96 -6.78
C THR A 262 1.39 -7.10 -5.95
N THR A 263 1.32 -8.18 -5.16
CA THR A 263 0.20 -8.44 -4.24
C THR A 263 0.03 -7.32 -3.22
N GLU A 264 1.13 -6.71 -2.77
CA GLU A 264 1.12 -5.68 -1.73
C GLU A 264 0.56 -4.37 -2.27
N GLN A 265 0.96 -4.01 -3.48
CA GLN A 265 0.50 -2.79 -4.17
C GLN A 265 -1.00 -2.83 -4.43
N LEU A 266 -1.55 -3.97 -4.84
CA LEU A 266 -3.00 -4.16 -5.01
C LEU A 266 -3.73 -4.42 -3.68
N GLY A 267 -3.05 -5.05 -2.74
CA GLY A 267 -3.62 -5.45 -1.46
C GLY A 267 -3.99 -4.29 -0.57
N SER A 268 -3.18 -3.23 -0.57
CA SER A 268 -3.46 -2.02 0.20
C SER A 268 -4.80 -1.36 -0.16
N PRO A 269 -5.07 -0.96 -1.43
CA PRO A 269 -6.35 -0.37 -1.80
C PRO A 269 -7.51 -1.36 -1.65
N LEU A 270 -7.32 -2.65 -1.96
CA LEU A 270 -8.39 -3.65 -1.78
C LEU A 270 -8.80 -3.83 -0.32
N ARG A 271 -7.84 -3.87 0.63
CA ARG A 271 -8.16 -3.94 2.06
C ARG A 271 -8.97 -2.72 2.50
N GLN A 272 -8.60 -1.53 2.05
CA GLN A 272 -9.34 -0.31 2.40
C GLN A 272 -10.80 -0.38 1.94
N LEU A 273 -11.04 -0.88 0.72
CA LEU A 273 -12.38 -1.05 0.17
C LEU A 273 -13.20 -2.11 0.94
N LEU A 274 -12.60 -3.26 1.24
CA LEU A 274 -13.28 -4.36 1.93
C LEU A 274 -13.58 -4.04 3.42
N LEU A 275 -12.74 -3.23 4.06
CA LEU A 275 -12.94 -2.85 5.46
C LEU A 275 -14.10 -1.87 5.65
N TRP A 276 -14.48 -1.11 4.60
CA TRP A 276 -15.44 -0.01 4.70
C TRP A 276 -16.81 -0.34 4.09
N GLU A 277 -17.04 -1.59 3.68
CA GLU A 277 -18.37 -2.05 3.22
C GLU A 277 -19.37 -2.15 4.39
N PRO A 278 -20.56 -1.52 4.28
CA PRO A 278 -21.63 -1.66 5.27
C PRO A 278 -22.14 -3.10 5.27
N VAL A 279 -22.13 -3.70 6.46
CA VAL A 279 -22.56 -5.07 6.74
C VAL A 279 -24.02 -5.24 6.30
N THR A 280 -24.29 -6.13 5.35
CA THR A 280 -25.65 -6.63 5.16
C THR A 280 -26.07 -7.43 6.40
N PRO A 281 -27.32 -7.32 6.90
CA PRO A 281 -27.69 -7.76 8.25
C PRO A 281 -27.73 -9.28 8.47
N THR A 282 -27.26 -10.09 7.53
CA THR A 282 -27.11 -11.54 7.64
C THR A 282 -25.67 -11.93 8.01
N SER A 283 -25.00 -11.15 8.86
CA SER A 283 -23.62 -11.42 9.25
C SER A 283 -23.53 -12.76 9.97
N THR A 284 -23.03 -13.76 9.26
CA THR A 284 -22.69 -15.06 9.85
C THR A 284 -21.40 -14.92 10.66
N VAL A 285 -21.17 -15.85 11.59
CA VAL A 285 -19.90 -15.92 12.34
C VAL A 285 -18.70 -16.08 11.38
N ALA A 286 -18.92 -16.67 10.19
CA ALA A 286 -17.91 -16.82 9.16
C ALA A 286 -17.45 -15.47 8.56
N ASP A 287 -18.37 -14.54 8.25
CA ASP A 287 -18.01 -13.22 7.69
C ASP A 287 -17.20 -12.37 8.68
N LEU A 288 -17.52 -12.49 9.97
CA LEU A 288 -16.77 -11.86 11.06
C LEU A 288 -15.37 -12.45 11.21
N LEU A 289 -15.23 -13.77 11.10
CA LEU A 289 -13.94 -14.46 11.15
C LEU A 289 -13.07 -14.11 9.93
N GLU A 290 -13.65 -13.97 8.74
CA GLU A 290 -12.92 -13.58 7.53
C GLU A 290 -12.35 -12.15 7.66
N ARG A 291 -13.14 -11.19 8.19
CA ARG A 291 -12.64 -9.82 8.46
C ARG A 291 -11.52 -9.80 9.50
N VAL A 292 -11.67 -10.53 10.61
CA VAL A 292 -10.62 -10.63 11.63
C VAL A 292 -9.36 -11.26 11.03
N ARG A 293 -9.49 -12.29 10.19
CA ARG A 293 -8.36 -12.88 9.46
C ARG A 293 -7.65 -11.83 8.60
N ILE A 294 -8.38 -11.05 7.79
CA ILE A 294 -7.79 -10.00 6.94
C ILE A 294 -7.04 -8.95 7.78
N LEU A 295 -7.55 -8.60 8.96
CA LEU A 295 -6.93 -7.65 9.89
C LEU A 295 -5.71 -8.23 10.64
N CYS A 296 -5.68 -9.54 10.89
CA CYS A 296 -4.66 -10.21 11.72
C CYS A 296 -3.58 -10.97 10.93
N THR A 297 -3.64 -11.00 9.60
CA THR A 297 -2.57 -11.53 8.74
C THR A 297 -1.64 -10.42 8.29
N VAL A 298 -0.34 -10.56 8.56
CA VAL A 298 0.71 -9.64 8.11
C VAL A 298 1.52 -10.33 7.00
N TYR A 299 1.82 -9.58 5.96
CA TYR A 299 2.62 -10.06 4.84
C TYR A 299 4.11 -9.97 5.17
N ASP A 300 4.82 -11.08 5.00
CA ASP A 300 6.27 -11.15 5.13
C ASP A 300 6.90 -11.10 3.72
N ALA A 301 7.57 -9.99 3.41
CA ALA A 301 8.16 -9.72 2.11
C ALA A 301 9.38 -10.60 1.79
N GLU A 302 10.02 -11.22 2.79
CA GLU A 302 11.18 -12.09 2.57
C GLU A 302 10.75 -13.50 2.17
N THR A 303 9.65 -14.00 2.73
CA THR A 303 9.18 -15.36 2.51
C THR A 303 8.05 -15.48 1.48
N GLY A 304 7.46 -14.35 1.07
CA GLY A 304 6.34 -14.31 0.11
C GLY A 304 5.07 -14.99 0.65
N GLN A 305 4.99 -15.14 1.98
CA GLN A 305 3.94 -15.89 2.67
C GLN A 305 3.21 -14.97 3.64
N TYR A 306 1.90 -15.15 3.72
CA TYR A 306 1.07 -14.48 4.71
C TYR A 306 1.12 -15.27 6.02
N ARG A 307 1.56 -14.63 7.10
CA ARG A 307 1.63 -15.25 8.43
C ARG A 307 0.64 -14.55 9.36
N TYR A 308 0.02 -15.32 10.23
CA TYR A 308 -0.77 -14.76 11.32
C TYR A 308 0.17 -14.01 12.27
N ASP A 309 -0.12 -12.73 12.51
CA ASP A 309 0.59 -11.99 13.55
C ASP A 309 0.00 -12.35 14.91
N TYR A 310 0.53 -13.43 15.49
CA TYR A 310 0.13 -13.90 16.81
C TYR A 310 0.28 -12.82 17.89
N LYS A 311 1.18 -11.84 17.71
CA LYS A 311 1.32 -10.71 18.63
C LYS A 311 0.03 -9.90 18.69
N LEU A 312 -0.53 -9.55 17.53
CA LEU A 312 -1.76 -8.78 17.44
C LEU A 312 -2.96 -9.56 17.99
N ILE A 313 -3.00 -10.88 17.78
CA ILE A 313 -4.02 -11.76 18.36
C ILE A 313 -3.92 -11.78 19.89
N PHE A 314 -2.72 -11.95 20.45
CA PHE A 314 -2.52 -11.93 21.91
C PHE A 314 -2.80 -10.56 22.52
N GLU A 315 -2.48 -9.47 21.81
CA GLU A 315 -2.78 -8.10 22.23
C GLU A 315 -4.30 -7.85 22.27
N LEU A 316 -5.04 -8.28 21.24
CA LEU A 316 -6.50 -8.18 21.22
C LEU A 316 -7.15 -9.04 22.32
N LEU A 317 -6.72 -10.31 22.47
CA LEU A 317 -7.24 -11.22 23.48
C LEU A 317 -6.97 -10.72 24.90
N SER A 318 -5.76 -10.25 25.18
CA SER A 318 -5.41 -9.70 26.49
C SER A 318 -6.20 -8.44 26.81
N GLY A 319 -6.40 -7.55 25.82
CA GLY A 319 -7.27 -6.38 25.95
C GLY A 319 -8.72 -6.76 26.29
N VAL A 320 -9.31 -7.69 25.54
CA VAL A 320 -10.69 -8.17 25.78
C VAL A 320 -10.82 -8.80 27.16
N LEU A 321 -9.85 -9.63 27.58
CA LEU A 321 -9.86 -10.27 28.90
C LEU A 321 -9.77 -9.24 30.03
N PHE A 322 -8.92 -8.21 29.87
CA PHE A 322 -8.80 -7.12 30.83
C PHE A 322 -10.12 -6.36 30.99
N PHE A 323 -10.73 -5.92 29.90
CA PHE A 323 -12.00 -5.19 29.95
C PHE A 323 -13.14 -6.04 30.51
N LEU A 324 -13.21 -7.34 30.16
CA LEU A 324 -14.16 -8.28 30.77
C LEU A 324 -13.97 -8.40 32.28
N SER A 325 -12.73 -8.50 32.75
CA SER A 325 -12.44 -8.62 34.18
C SER A 325 -12.88 -7.37 34.96
N VAL A 326 -12.60 -6.18 34.43
CA VAL A 326 -12.99 -4.90 35.00
C VAL A 326 -14.51 -4.74 34.99
N PHE A 327 -15.17 -5.09 33.88
CA PHE A 327 -16.62 -5.05 33.77
C PHE A 327 -17.30 -5.99 34.78
N ILE A 328 -16.80 -7.23 34.91
CA ILE A 328 -17.31 -8.19 35.90
C ILE A 328 -17.09 -7.68 37.32
N TYR A 329 -15.94 -7.06 37.61
CA TYR A 329 -15.67 -6.46 38.92
C TYR A 329 -16.70 -5.37 39.25
N PHE A 330 -16.89 -4.40 38.34
CA PHE A 330 -17.86 -3.32 38.53
C PHE A 330 -19.29 -3.83 38.63
N LEU A 331 -19.66 -4.84 37.82
CA LEU A 331 -20.97 -5.47 37.90
C LEU A 331 -21.19 -6.14 39.26
N ARG A 332 -20.19 -6.88 39.76
CA ARG A 332 -20.26 -7.51 41.09
C ARG A 332 -20.32 -6.48 42.21
N GLU A 333 -19.59 -5.38 42.10
CA GLU A 333 -19.61 -4.32 43.09
C GLU A 333 -20.94 -3.56 43.09
N TRP A 334 -21.46 -3.25 41.91
CA TRP A 334 -22.79 -2.65 41.75
C TRP A 334 -23.90 -3.55 42.31
N LEU A 335 -23.83 -4.86 42.03
CA LEU A 335 -24.76 -5.84 42.60
C LEU A 335 -24.63 -5.92 44.13
N ARG A 336 -23.41 -5.85 44.69
CA ARG A 336 -23.18 -5.81 46.14
C ARG A 336 -23.77 -4.56 46.78
N GLN A 337 -23.54 -3.39 46.20
CA GLN A 337 -24.09 -2.12 46.68
C GLN A 337 -25.62 -2.10 46.61
N ARG A 338 -26.21 -2.61 45.52
CA ARG A 338 -27.67 -2.77 45.42
C ARG A 338 -28.24 -3.67 46.52
N ARG A 339 -27.56 -4.77 46.86
CA ARG A 339 -27.98 -5.65 47.97
C ARG A 339 -27.82 -4.98 49.33
N ALA A 340 -26.75 -4.21 49.55
CA ALA A 340 -26.54 -3.48 50.80
C ALA A 340 -27.61 -2.41 51.04
N ARG A 341 -28.00 -1.66 50.00
CA ARG A 341 -29.08 -0.66 50.06
C ARG A 341 -30.47 -1.25 50.31
N ARG A 342 -30.65 -2.56 50.10
CA ARG A 342 -31.94 -3.27 50.32
C ARG A 342 -32.07 -3.86 51.72
N LYS A 343 -31.05 -3.81 52.57
CA LYS A 343 -31.16 -4.32 53.95
C LYS A 343 -32.03 -3.36 54.80
N PRO A 344 -33.12 -3.83 55.43
CA PRO A 344 -33.94 -3.00 56.31
C PRO A 344 -33.13 -2.51 57.51
N CYS A 345 -33.37 -1.28 57.98
CA CYS A 345 -32.77 -0.79 59.23
C CYS A 345 -33.21 -1.69 60.40
N PRO A 346 -32.29 -2.03 61.32
CA PRO A 346 -32.67 -2.72 62.55
C PRO A 346 -33.63 -1.84 63.37
N PRO A 347 -34.62 -2.44 64.05
CA PRO A 347 -35.55 -1.69 64.88
C PRO A 347 -34.82 -1.00 66.04
N ALA A 348 -35.27 0.21 66.38
CA ALA A 348 -34.67 1.03 67.43
C ALA A 348 -34.63 0.27 68.77
N SER A 349 -33.44 0.18 69.37
CA SER A 349 -33.27 -0.37 70.71
C SER A 349 -33.95 0.53 71.74
N THR A 350 -34.90 -0.02 72.49
CA THR A 350 -35.61 0.63 73.59
C THR A 350 -34.62 1.06 74.69
N PRO A 351 -34.73 2.28 75.26
CA PRO A 351 -33.82 2.73 76.31
C PRO A 351 -34.04 1.93 77.60
N SER A 352 -32.94 1.46 78.20
CA SER A 352 -32.91 0.75 79.48
C SER A 352 -33.22 1.71 80.64
N PRO A 353 -34.11 1.38 81.58
CA PRO A 353 -34.45 2.27 82.69
C PRO A 353 -33.28 2.33 83.69
N SER A 354 -32.78 3.54 83.93
CA SER A 354 -31.80 3.82 84.99
C SER A 354 -32.44 3.54 86.35
N GLY A 355 -31.90 2.57 87.08
CA GLY A 355 -32.28 2.27 88.45
C GLY A 355 -32.01 3.46 89.38
N SER A 356 -33.07 4.00 89.96
CA SER A 356 -33.04 4.84 91.16
C SER A 356 -32.57 3.98 92.34
N LYS A 357 -31.51 4.42 93.03
CA LYS A 357 -31.22 4.03 94.41
C LYS A 357 -31.41 5.26 95.29
N ALA A 358 -32.21 5.06 96.33
CA ALA A 358 -32.50 5.97 97.44
C ALA A 358 -31.27 6.20 98.33
#